data_AF-A0A1F7FYK2-F1
#
_entry.id   AF-A0A1F7FYK2-F1
#
_cell.length_a   1.000
_cell.length_b   1.000
_cell.length_c   1.000
_cell.angle_alpha   90.00
_cell.angle_beta   90.00
_cell.angle_gamma   90.00
#
_symmetry.space_group_name_H-M   'P 1'
#
loop_
_entity.id
_entity.type
_entity.pdbx_description
1 polymer ?
#
loop_
_entity_poly.entity_id
_entity_poly.type
_entity_poly.pdbx_seq_one_letter_code
_entity_poly.pdbx_strand_id
1 'polypeptide(L)'
;MVTFKINGRAVTVPAGTYILDPIRELGFDIPALCDYSSLEPYGACRLCIVEVKHPRWKGRTQLVTSCNYPAQEGLEVFTATPRVLRYRRQLFDMLLSRCPENQALRDLARKYVGISESSLVSADKPSDCILCGLCVRVCEERSTCVLGFRDRGRYREVFPPVPPEECVGCGACALVCPTDAIPFVREKGVWRVWDRDFTIPICKIDPELCRGCGSCEEACYFDVAQVKLYATGTAASFIDRHLCQGCGSCIAICPTGAIHQEVYAETELLKRVRELAKEEPRVVLFNCPRSP
;
A
#
# COMPACT_ATOMS: atom_id res chain seq x y z
N MET A 1 6.31 24.41 -21.27
CA MET A 1 4.99 23.80 -21.44
C MET A 1 4.95 23.08 -22.79
N VAL A 2 4.19 22.00 -22.90
CA VAL A 2 3.90 21.28 -24.15
C VAL A 2 2.40 21.08 -24.27
N THR A 3 1.85 21.26 -25.46
CA THR A 3 0.41 21.13 -25.73
C THR A 3 0.15 19.93 -26.63
N PHE A 4 -0.81 19.09 -26.24
CA PHE A 4 -1.16 17.87 -26.97
C PHE A 4 -2.63 17.50 -26.75
N LYS A 5 -3.12 16.46 -27.44
CA LYS A 5 -4.53 16.04 -27.37
C LYS A 5 -4.67 14.65 -26.75
N ILE A 6 -5.64 14.49 -25.86
CA ILE A 6 -6.07 13.20 -25.31
C ILE A 6 -7.55 13.01 -25.65
N ASN A 7 -7.87 11.99 -26.46
CA ASN A 7 -9.22 11.73 -26.96
C ASN A 7 -9.90 12.99 -27.55
N GLY A 8 -9.13 13.81 -28.26
CA GLY A 8 -9.59 15.07 -28.86
C GLY A 8 -9.59 16.29 -27.93
N ARG A 9 -9.42 16.12 -26.61
CA ARG A 9 -9.31 17.24 -25.64
C ARG A 9 -7.87 17.76 -25.59
N ALA A 10 -7.70 19.07 -25.76
CA ALA A 10 -6.40 19.71 -25.64
C ALA A 10 -5.98 19.81 -24.17
N VAL A 11 -4.71 19.51 -23.89
CA VAL A 11 -4.12 19.61 -22.56
C VAL A 11 -2.73 20.26 -22.67
N THR A 12 -2.35 21.04 -21.66
CA THR A 12 -1.05 21.70 -21.61
C THR A 12 -0.37 21.39 -20.29
N VAL A 13 0.85 20.87 -20.36
CA VAL A 13 1.61 20.39 -19.18
C VAL A 13 3.05 20.88 -19.23
N PRO A 14 3.78 20.84 -18.10
CA PRO A 14 5.22 21.09 -18.08
C PRO A 14 5.97 20.15 -19.04
N ALA A 15 7.11 20.62 -19.56
CA ALA A 15 7.96 19.75 -20.37
C ALA A 15 8.58 18.67 -19.47
N GLY A 16 8.64 17.42 -19.97
CA GLY A 16 9.15 16.28 -19.21
C GLY A 16 8.08 15.45 -18.50
N THR A 17 6.84 15.92 -18.41
CA THR A 17 5.72 15.15 -17.88
C THR A 17 5.39 13.93 -18.75
N TYR A 18 5.10 12.79 -18.13
CA TYR A 18 4.62 11.60 -18.84
C TYR A 18 3.12 11.68 -19.11
N ILE A 19 2.63 11.00 -20.15
CA ILE A 19 1.23 11.15 -20.58
C ILE A 19 0.22 10.48 -19.64
N LEU A 20 0.62 9.63 -18.68
CA LEU A 20 -0.31 8.96 -17.76
C LEU A 20 -1.03 9.94 -16.79
N ASP A 21 -0.30 10.86 -16.16
CA ASP A 21 -0.89 11.77 -15.18
C ASP A 21 -1.94 12.68 -15.83
N PRO A 22 -1.67 13.33 -16.98
CA PRO A 22 -2.66 14.16 -17.66
C PRO A 22 -3.89 13.37 -18.15
N ILE A 23 -3.72 12.08 -18.50
CA ILE A 23 -4.84 11.19 -18.83
C ILE A 23 -5.77 11.05 -17.62
N ARG A 24 -5.20 10.81 -16.43
CA ARG A 24 -5.97 10.67 -15.18
C ARG A 24 -6.59 11.97 -14.73
N GLU A 25 -5.87 13.09 -14.82
CA GLU A 25 -6.38 14.43 -14.49
C GLU A 25 -7.60 14.82 -15.34
N LEU A 26 -7.66 14.38 -16.59
CA LEU A 26 -8.83 14.57 -17.47
C LEU A 26 -10.00 13.61 -17.19
N GLY A 27 -9.86 12.74 -16.19
CA GLY A 27 -10.89 11.77 -15.77
C GLY A 27 -10.93 10.49 -16.62
N PHE A 28 -9.92 10.23 -17.45
CA PHE A 28 -9.85 8.97 -18.20
C PHE A 28 -9.19 7.89 -17.33
N ASP A 29 -10.01 7.01 -16.78
CA ASP A 29 -9.55 5.89 -15.96
C ASP A 29 -8.89 4.81 -16.83
N ILE A 30 -7.58 4.60 -16.66
CA ILE A 30 -6.82 3.54 -17.33
C ILE A 30 -6.01 2.73 -16.32
N PRO A 31 -5.89 1.40 -16.52
CA PRO A 31 -5.20 0.55 -15.56
C PRO A 31 -3.68 0.77 -15.62
N ALA A 32 -3.04 1.00 -14.48
CA ALA A 32 -1.59 1.07 -14.35
C ALA A 32 -1.14 0.48 -13.01
N LEU A 33 -1.12 -0.85 -12.91
CA LEU A 33 -0.92 -1.55 -11.62
C LEU A 33 0.51 -1.48 -11.07
N CYS A 34 1.49 -1.16 -11.90
CA CYS A 34 2.89 -0.99 -11.48
C CYS A 34 3.30 0.49 -11.35
N ASP A 35 2.31 1.38 -11.29
CA ASP A 35 2.51 2.82 -11.18
C ASP A 35 2.22 3.27 -9.75
N TYR A 36 3.10 4.12 -9.22
CA TYR A 36 2.95 4.70 -7.89
C TYR A 36 3.61 6.08 -7.91
N SER A 37 2.86 7.13 -7.54
CA SER A 37 3.27 8.53 -7.75
C SER A 37 4.60 8.91 -7.11
N SER A 38 4.99 8.21 -6.05
CA SER A 38 6.24 8.46 -5.33
C SER A 38 7.40 7.58 -5.81
N LEU A 39 7.28 6.89 -6.95
CA LEU A 39 8.34 6.08 -7.54
C LEU A 39 8.49 6.45 -9.03
N GLU A 40 9.69 6.32 -9.59
CA GLU A 40 9.87 6.53 -11.03
C GLU A 40 9.02 5.55 -11.87
N PRO A 41 8.59 5.89 -13.08
CA PRO A 41 7.80 4.97 -13.90
C PRO A 41 8.55 3.73 -14.37
N TYR A 42 8.02 2.55 -14.06
CA TYR A 42 8.66 1.27 -14.39
C TYR A 42 8.15 0.62 -15.68
N GLY A 43 6.84 0.70 -15.93
CA GLY A 43 6.22 0.13 -17.14
C GLY A 43 6.18 -1.40 -17.22
N ALA A 44 6.32 -2.13 -16.10
CA ALA A 44 6.31 -3.60 -16.10
C ALA A 44 4.95 -4.23 -16.42
N CYS A 45 3.84 -3.71 -15.86
CA CYS A 45 2.52 -4.34 -16.07
C CYS A 45 1.96 -4.13 -17.49
N ARG A 46 2.44 -3.12 -18.23
CA ARG A 46 2.00 -2.72 -19.58
C ARG A 46 0.51 -2.39 -19.74
N LEU A 47 -0.30 -2.42 -18.68
CA LEU A 47 -1.75 -2.18 -18.74
C LEU A 47 -2.10 -0.74 -19.13
N CYS A 48 -1.20 0.20 -18.87
CA CYS A 48 -1.32 1.62 -19.20
C CYS A 48 -1.13 1.90 -20.71
N ILE A 49 -1.20 0.85 -21.54
CA ILE A 49 -1.04 0.94 -22.99
C ILE A 49 -2.09 1.86 -23.58
N VAL A 50 -1.65 2.76 -24.45
CA VAL A 50 -2.46 3.71 -25.20
C VAL A 50 -1.96 3.77 -26.63
N GLU A 51 -2.81 4.23 -27.53
CA GLU A 51 -2.42 4.46 -28.92
C GLU A 51 -2.08 5.92 -29.11
N VAL A 52 -0.92 6.20 -29.70
CA VAL A 52 -0.44 7.56 -29.94
C VAL A 52 -0.17 7.79 -31.41
N LYS A 53 -0.38 9.03 -31.83
CA LYS A 53 -0.08 9.53 -33.17
C LYS A 53 0.81 10.75 -33.02
N HIS A 54 2.05 10.62 -33.46
CA HIS A 54 3.01 11.71 -33.44
C HIS A 54 2.98 12.48 -34.78
N PRO A 55 3.12 13.82 -34.78
CA PRO A 55 3.12 14.63 -36.00
C PRO A 55 4.12 14.16 -37.08
N ARG A 56 5.28 13.65 -36.63
CA ARG A 56 6.34 13.16 -37.54
C ARG A 56 6.05 11.82 -38.22
N TRP A 57 5.00 11.10 -37.83
CA TRP A 57 4.77 9.72 -38.28
C TRP A 57 3.93 9.58 -39.54
N LYS A 58 3.70 10.67 -40.30
CA LYS A 58 2.92 10.66 -41.56
C LYS A 58 1.58 9.92 -41.42
N GLY A 59 0.89 10.14 -40.30
CA GLY A 59 -0.41 9.53 -40.01
C GLY A 59 -0.39 8.13 -39.39
N ARG A 60 0.78 7.49 -39.22
CA ARG A 60 0.87 6.20 -38.52
C ARG A 60 0.64 6.36 -37.02
N THR A 61 0.11 5.32 -36.40
CA THR A 61 -0.10 5.23 -34.95
C THR A 61 0.75 4.11 -34.34
N GLN A 62 1.10 4.25 -33.07
CA GLN A 62 1.84 3.23 -32.32
C GLN A 62 1.22 3.02 -30.94
N LEU A 63 1.29 1.78 -30.44
CA LEU A 63 0.95 1.48 -29.06
C LEU A 63 2.16 1.75 -28.18
N VAL A 64 1.96 2.51 -27.10
CA VAL A 64 3.01 2.87 -26.13
C VAL A 64 2.46 2.75 -24.72
N THR A 65 3.33 2.63 -23.73
CA THR A 65 2.97 2.68 -22.32
C THR A 65 2.88 4.13 -21.84
N SER A 66 1.71 4.57 -21.38
CA SER A 66 1.50 5.96 -20.96
C SER A 66 2.33 6.38 -19.75
N CYS A 67 2.66 5.46 -18.84
CA CYS A 67 3.39 5.76 -17.60
C CYS A 67 4.79 6.32 -17.83
N ASN A 68 5.47 5.96 -18.94
CA ASN A 68 6.84 6.36 -19.21
C ASN A 68 7.03 6.96 -20.61
N TYR A 69 5.93 7.29 -21.30
CA TYR A 69 5.99 7.96 -22.59
C TYR A 69 5.88 9.47 -22.38
N PRO A 70 6.90 10.27 -22.77
CA PRO A 70 6.92 11.70 -22.51
C PRO A 70 5.87 12.44 -23.34
N ALA A 71 5.24 13.45 -22.74
CA ALA A 71 4.38 14.38 -23.45
C ALA A 71 5.21 15.22 -24.45
N GLN A 72 4.71 15.32 -25.68
CA GLN A 72 5.37 16.00 -26.78
C GLN A 72 4.37 16.91 -27.51
N GLU A 73 4.88 18.01 -28.06
CA GLU A 73 4.06 18.98 -28.79
C GLU A 73 3.31 18.33 -29.96
N GLY A 74 2.01 18.59 -30.05
CA GLY A 74 1.16 18.09 -31.12
C GLY A 74 0.88 16.57 -31.10
N LEU A 75 1.24 15.87 -30.02
CA LEU A 75 0.91 14.46 -29.84
C LEU A 75 -0.62 14.26 -29.77
N GLU A 76 -1.15 13.19 -30.37
CA GLU A 76 -2.54 12.77 -30.16
C GLU A 76 -2.55 11.41 -29.47
N VAL A 77 -3.28 11.30 -28.37
CA VAL A 77 -3.39 10.09 -27.54
C VAL A 77 -4.82 9.57 -27.56
N PHE A 78 -4.97 8.27 -27.77
CA PHE A 78 -6.24 7.56 -27.78
C PHE A 78 -6.22 6.44 -26.73
N THR A 79 -7.11 6.52 -25.74
CA THR A 79 -7.04 5.65 -24.55
C THR A 79 -7.90 4.38 -24.63
N ALA A 80 -8.80 4.30 -25.61
CA ALA A 80 -9.82 3.24 -25.72
C ALA A 80 -10.11 2.79 -27.17
N THR A 81 -9.11 2.77 -28.04
CA THR A 81 -9.30 2.22 -29.40
C THR A 81 -9.54 0.71 -29.33
N PRO A 82 -10.18 0.09 -30.35
CA PRO A 82 -10.35 -1.37 -30.39
C PRO A 82 -9.02 -2.13 -30.26
N ARG A 83 -7.93 -1.55 -30.73
CA ARG A 83 -6.59 -2.11 -30.62
C ARG A 83 -6.08 -2.07 -29.18
N VAL A 84 -6.24 -0.95 -28.47
CA VAL A 84 -5.88 -0.80 -27.05
C VAL A 84 -6.67 -1.76 -26.17
N LEU A 85 -7.99 -1.83 -26.36
CA LEU A 85 -8.87 -2.69 -25.56
C LEU A 85 -8.53 -4.17 -25.74
N ARG A 86 -8.25 -4.61 -26.98
CA ARG A 86 -7.78 -5.99 -27.25
C ARG A 86 -6.46 -6.30 -26.53
N TYR A 87 -5.48 -5.38 -26.58
CA TYR A 87 -4.20 -5.57 -25.90
C TYR A 87 -4.35 -5.62 -24.38
N ARG A 88 -5.16 -4.74 -23.79
CA ARG A 88 -5.45 -4.79 -22.34
C ARG A 88 -6.10 -6.11 -21.95
N ARG A 89 -7.04 -6.61 -22.76
CA ARG A 89 -7.67 -7.91 -22.50
C ARG A 89 -6.64 -9.04 -22.50
N GLN A 90 -5.73 -9.08 -23.48
CA GLN A 90 -4.65 -10.08 -23.53
C GLN A 90 -3.68 -9.98 -22.33
N LEU A 91 -3.34 -8.76 -21.91
CA LEU A 91 -2.49 -8.54 -20.74
C LEU A 91 -3.17 -9.04 -19.45
N PHE A 92 -4.44 -8.71 -19.23
CA PHE A 92 -5.19 -9.24 -18.10
C PHE A 92 -5.32 -10.76 -18.15
N ASP A 93 -5.52 -11.33 -19.34
CA ASP A 93 -5.59 -12.79 -19.53
C ASP A 93 -4.29 -13.48 -19.09
N MET A 94 -3.13 -12.92 -19.46
CA MET A 94 -1.83 -13.42 -19.01
C MET A 94 -1.62 -13.24 -17.50
N LEU A 95 -2.08 -12.14 -16.92
CA LEU A 95 -1.99 -11.92 -15.47
C LEU A 95 -2.88 -12.90 -14.71
N LEU A 96 -4.10 -13.14 -15.16
CA LEU A 96 -5.03 -14.10 -14.56
C LEU A 96 -4.54 -15.55 -14.72
N SER A 97 -3.88 -15.89 -15.83
CA SER A 97 -3.23 -17.20 -16.00
C SER A 97 -2.17 -17.45 -14.92
N ARG A 98 -1.41 -16.41 -14.53
CA ARG A 98 -0.42 -16.50 -13.46
C ARG A 98 -1.05 -16.49 -12.06
N CYS A 99 -2.07 -15.64 -11.88
CA CYS A 99 -2.70 -15.35 -10.60
C CYS A 99 -4.19 -15.76 -10.62
N PRO A 100 -4.50 -17.05 -10.86
CA PRO A 100 -5.87 -17.48 -11.10
C PRO A 100 -6.78 -17.20 -9.91
N GLU A 101 -6.33 -17.44 -8.68
CA GLU A 101 -7.14 -17.30 -7.46
C GLU A 101 -7.15 -15.88 -6.85
N ASN A 102 -6.43 -14.93 -7.44
CA ASN A 102 -6.32 -13.60 -6.87
C ASN A 102 -7.58 -12.76 -7.10
N GLN A 103 -8.41 -12.61 -6.07
CA GLN A 103 -9.69 -11.92 -6.19
C GLN A 103 -9.55 -10.44 -6.57
N ALA A 104 -8.58 -9.72 -6.01
CA ALA A 104 -8.33 -8.31 -6.32
C ALA A 104 -8.02 -8.10 -7.82
N LEU A 105 -7.20 -8.98 -8.41
CA LEU A 105 -6.91 -8.98 -9.83
C LEU A 105 -8.14 -9.32 -10.68
N ARG A 106 -8.97 -10.29 -10.26
CA ARG A 106 -10.23 -10.62 -10.94
C ARG A 106 -11.19 -9.42 -10.95
N ASP A 107 -11.26 -8.67 -9.86
CA ASP A 107 -12.09 -7.47 -9.76
C ASP A 107 -11.58 -6.36 -10.69
N LEU A 108 -10.26 -6.14 -10.75
CA LEU A 108 -9.62 -5.23 -11.70
C LEU A 108 -9.89 -5.64 -13.16
N ALA A 109 -9.74 -6.93 -13.48
CA ALA A 109 -10.00 -7.44 -14.83
C ALA A 109 -11.46 -7.27 -15.24
N ARG A 110 -12.41 -7.53 -14.32
CA ARG A 110 -13.84 -7.27 -14.55
C ARG A 110 -14.10 -5.80 -14.82
N LYS A 111 -13.52 -4.90 -14.02
CA LYS A 111 -13.66 -3.45 -14.17
C LYS A 111 -13.18 -2.94 -15.53
N TYR A 112 -11.99 -3.34 -15.97
CA TYR A 112 -11.35 -2.71 -17.14
C TYR A 112 -11.60 -3.42 -18.47
N VAL A 113 -11.83 -4.74 -18.46
CA VAL A 113 -11.96 -5.54 -19.70
C VAL A 113 -13.11 -6.54 -19.68
N GLY A 114 -13.87 -6.62 -18.59
CA GLY A 114 -15.08 -7.47 -18.51
C GLY A 114 -14.80 -8.97 -18.48
N ILE A 115 -13.62 -9.40 -18.03
CA ILE A 115 -13.29 -10.83 -17.84
C ILE A 115 -13.02 -11.11 -16.36
N SER A 116 -13.39 -12.29 -15.88
CA SER A 116 -13.12 -12.76 -14.52
C SER A 116 -12.12 -13.92 -14.45
N GLU A 117 -11.95 -14.64 -15.55
CA GLU A 117 -11.11 -15.83 -15.64
C GLU A 117 -10.25 -15.78 -16.90
N SER A 118 -9.11 -16.46 -16.83
CA SER A 118 -8.18 -16.57 -17.95
C SER A 118 -8.69 -17.58 -18.98
N SER A 119 -8.54 -17.25 -20.26
CA SER A 119 -8.72 -18.20 -21.37
C SER A 119 -7.50 -19.08 -21.63
N LEU A 120 -6.35 -18.72 -21.04
CA LEU A 120 -5.11 -19.49 -21.09
C LEU A 120 -5.03 -20.51 -19.96
N VAL A 121 -4.23 -21.56 -20.17
CA VAL A 121 -3.86 -22.53 -19.13
C VAL A 121 -3.16 -21.82 -17.97
N SER A 122 -3.55 -22.16 -16.74
CA SER A 122 -2.93 -21.61 -15.53
C SER A 122 -1.43 -21.89 -15.46
N ALA A 123 -0.69 -21.01 -14.80
CA ALA A 123 0.72 -21.21 -14.54
C ALA A 123 0.97 -22.51 -13.75
N ASP A 124 2.05 -23.24 -14.08
CA ASP A 124 2.43 -24.48 -13.38
C ASP A 124 2.64 -24.25 -11.86
N LYS A 125 3.05 -23.03 -11.50
CA LYS A 125 3.12 -22.52 -10.13
C LYS A 125 2.31 -21.22 -10.05
N PRO A 126 1.02 -21.29 -9.70
CA PRO A 126 0.20 -20.13 -9.46
C PRO A 126 0.75 -19.27 -8.32
N SER A 127 0.56 -17.96 -8.41
CA SER A 127 0.96 -17.01 -7.36
C SER A 127 0.03 -15.81 -7.40
N ASP A 128 -0.21 -15.16 -6.27
CA ASP A 128 -0.97 -13.90 -6.20
C ASP A 128 -0.19 -12.68 -6.70
N CYS A 129 1.12 -12.82 -6.92
CA CYS A 129 1.99 -11.74 -7.34
C CYS A 129 2.05 -11.58 -8.87
N ILE A 130 1.63 -10.41 -9.34
CA ILE A 130 1.71 -10.00 -10.76
C ILE A 130 3.11 -9.50 -11.20
N LEU A 131 4.11 -9.59 -10.32
CA LEU A 131 5.48 -9.13 -10.57
C LEU A 131 5.59 -7.65 -11.01
N CYS A 132 4.75 -6.78 -10.44
CA CYS A 132 4.77 -5.34 -10.74
C CYS A 132 6.05 -4.63 -10.26
N GLY A 133 6.74 -5.20 -9.25
CA GLY A 133 7.99 -4.66 -8.70
C GLY A 133 7.84 -3.47 -7.75
N LEU A 134 6.62 -3.00 -7.46
CA LEU A 134 6.40 -1.88 -6.55
C LEU A 134 6.98 -2.15 -5.16
N CYS A 135 6.79 -3.37 -4.63
CA CYS A 135 7.30 -3.78 -3.33
C CYS A 135 8.84 -3.77 -3.24
N VAL A 136 9.52 -4.25 -4.29
CA VAL A 136 10.99 -4.26 -4.38
C VAL A 136 11.50 -2.82 -4.41
N ARG A 137 10.93 -2.00 -5.30
CA ARG A 137 11.38 -0.62 -5.50
C ARG A 137 11.13 0.30 -4.33
N VAL A 138 9.97 0.17 -3.67
CA VAL A 138 9.71 0.97 -2.45
C VAL A 138 10.64 0.57 -1.32
N CYS A 139 11.02 -0.71 -1.22
CA CYS A 139 11.97 -1.18 -0.24
C CYS A 139 13.39 -0.68 -0.53
N GLU A 140 13.77 -0.63 -1.81
CA GLU A 140 15.05 -0.11 -2.28
C GLU A 140 15.19 1.40 -2.07
N GLU A 141 14.16 2.19 -2.39
CA GLU A 141 14.22 3.65 -2.29
C GLU A 141 13.96 4.19 -0.87
N ARG A 142 13.25 3.45 -0.01
CA ARG A 142 12.73 3.98 1.26
C ARG A 142 12.99 3.12 2.50
N SER A 143 13.71 2.01 2.39
CA SER A 143 13.85 1.06 3.51
C SER A 143 15.20 0.34 3.47
N THR A 144 15.25 -0.87 4.03
CA THR A 144 16.47 -1.65 4.22
C THR A 144 16.90 -2.49 3.01
N CYS A 145 16.28 -2.28 1.83
CA CYS A 145 16.62 -2.99 0.60
C CYS A 145 16.56 -4.54 0.68
N VAL A 146 15.74 -5.06 1.60
CA VAL A 146 15.60 -6.50 1.86
C VAL A 146 14.62 -7.23 0.94
N LEU A 147 14.07 -6.57 -0.09
CA LEU A 147 13.17 -7.18 -1.10
C LEU A 147 13.85 -7.21 -2.47
N GLY A 148 13.66 -8.31 -3.21
CA GLY A 148 14.31 -8.49 -4.50
C GLY A 148 13.57 -9.49 -5.39
N PHE A 149 14.06 -9.61 -6.62
CA PHE A 149 13.61 -10.64 -7.56
C PHE A 149 14.59 -11.81 -7.60
N ARG A 150 14.06 -13.03 -7.57
CA ARG A 150 14.80 -14.26 -7.83
C ARG A 150 14.32 -14.89 -9.13
N ASP A 151 15.20 -15.66 -9.76
CA ASP A 151 14.96 -16.37 -11.01
C ASP A 151 14.59 -15.46 -12.21
N ARG A 152 14.23 -16.08 -13.34
CA ARG A 152 13.91 -15.39 -14.60
C ARG A 152 12.72 -16.04 -15.30
N GLY A 153 12.10 -15.29 -16.22
CA GLY A 153 10.99 -15.77 -17.03
C GLY A 153 9.79 -16.20 -16.19
N ARG A 154 9.21 -17.36 -16.53
CA ARG A 154 8.01 -17.90 -15.87
C ARG A 154 8.21 -18.19 -14.38
N TYR A 155 9.43 -18.53 -13.98
CA TYR A 155 9.80 -18.89 -12.61
C TYR A 155 10.18 -17.69 -11.74
N ARG A 156 10.18 -16.48 -12.30
CA ARG A 156 10.53 -15.27 -11.55
C ARG A 156 9.57 -15.05 -10.38
N GLU A 157 10.10 -14.68 -9.23
CA GLU A 157 9.35 -14.43 -8.01
C GLU A 157 9.94 -13.24 -7.23
N VAL A 158 9.10 -12.66 -6.37
CA VAL A 158 9.55 -11.68 -5.36
C VAL A 158 9.88 -12.47 -4.11
N PHE A 159 11.07 -12.22 -3.56
CA PHE A 159 11.56 -12.88 -2.36
C PHE A 159 12.32 -11.85 -1.52
N PRO A 160 12.35 -11.98 -0.18
CA PRO A 160 13.26 -11.17 0.61
C PRO A 160 14.71 -11.65 0.44
N PRO A 161 15.65 -10.93 -0.23
CA PRO A 161 17.06 -11.21 -0.16
C PRO A 161 17.54 -11.35 1.29
N VAL A 162 18.45 -12.30 1.43
CA VAL A 162 19.13 -12.68 2.67
C VAL A 162 19.93 -11.49 3.22
N PRO A 163 19.94 -11.20 4.54
CA PRO A 163 19.14 -11.78 5.62
C PRO A 163 17.83 -11.00 5.81
N PRO A 164 16.65 -11.67 5.74
CA PRO A 164 15.38 -10.99 5.93
C PRO A 164 15.28 -10.32 7.32
N GLU A 165 16.12 -10.74 8.28
CA GLU A 165 16.29 -10.15 9.62
C GLU A 165 16.43 -8.63 9.62
N GLU A 166 17.04 -8.05 8.58
CA GLU A 166 17.17 -6.59 8.41
C GLU A 166 15.86 -5.90 8.02
N CYS A 167 14.80 -6.66 7.72
CA CYS A 167 13.48 -6.10 7.52
C CYS A 167 13.02 -5.46 8.82
N VAL A 168 12.67 -4.18 8.77
CA VAL A 168 12.11 -3.43 9.93
C VAL A 168 10.59 -3.56 10.05
N GLY A 169 9.96 -4.34 9.16
CA GLY A 169 8.52 -4.57 9.22
C GLY A 169 7.65 -3.39 8.84
N CYS A 170 8.16 -2.39 8.11
CA CYS A 170 7.45 -1.13 7.81
C CYS A 170 6.15 -1.28 6.99
N GLY A 171 5.84 -2.47 6.46
CA GLY A 171 4.60 -2.73 5.72
C GLY A 171 4.47 -1.99 4.37
N ALA A 172 5.43 -1.15 3.98
CA ALA A 172 5.36 -0.36 2.75
C ALA A 172 5.14 -1.23 1.50
N CYS A 173 5.78 -2.40 1.46
CA CYS A 173 5.64 -3.36 0.36
C CYS A 173 4.22 -3.89 0.20
N ALA A 174 3.51 -4.14 1.30
CA ALA A 174 2.12 -4.57 1.28
C ALA A 174 1.17 -3.44 0.90
N LEU A 175 1.41 -2.23 1.43
CA LEU A 175 0.59 -1.04 1.13
C LEU A 175 0.61 -0.65 -0.35
N VAL A 176 1.73 -0.85 -1.04
CA VAL A 176 1.84 -0.56 -2.48
C VAL A 176 1.44 -1.75 -3.36
N CYS A 177 1.07 -2.90 -2.78
CA CYS A 177 0.73 -4.09 -3.55
C CYS A 177 -0.65 -3.92 -4.21
N PRO A 178 -0.76 -3.96 -5.56
CA PRO A 178 -2.03 -3.73 -6.23
C PRO A 178 -2.98 -4.95 -6.19
N THR A 179 -2.50 -6.10 -5.73
CA THR A 179 -3.23 -7.37 -5.73
C THR A 179 -3.27 -8.04 -4.36
N ASP A 180 -2.86 -7.34 -3.31
CA ASP A 180 -2.79 -7.85 -1.93
C ASP A 180 -2.00 -9.16 -1.78
N ALA A 181 -1.02 -9.38 -2.67
CA ALA A 181 -0.20 -10.59 -2.69
C ALA A 181 0.75 -10.72 -1.49
N ILE A 182 0.94 -9.62 -0.74
CA ILE A 182 1.76 -9.58 0.47
C ILE A 182 0.79 -9.43 1.64
N PRO A 183 0.59 -10.47 2.46
CA PRO A 183 -0.31 -10.39 3.61
C PRO A 183 0.25 -9.37 4.61
N PHE A 184 -0.63 -8.50 5.08
CA PHE A 184 -0.30 -7.50 6.08
C PHE A 184 -1.44 -7.36 7.09
N VAL A 185 -1.12 -7.66 8.34
CA VAL A 185 -2.07 -7.58 9.45
C VAL A 185 -1.52 -6.63 10.50
N ARG A 186 -2.39 -5.75 11.00
CA ARG A 186 -2.10 -4.84 12.10
C ARG A 186 -3.00 -5.21 13.27
N GLU A 187 -2.42 -5.79 14.31
CA GLU A 187 -3.16 -6.16 15.51
C GLU A 187 -2.37 -5.74 16.75
N LYS A 188 -2.98 -4.91 17.61
CA LYS A 188 -2.52 -4.62 18.98
C LYS A 188 -1.01 -4.28 19.09
N GLY A 189 -0.50 -3.38 18.26
CA GLY A 189 0.92 -2.97 18.29
C GLY A 189 1.90 -3.96 17.65
N VAL A 190 1.39 -5.05 17.07
CA VAL A 190 2.16 -5.99 16.25
C VAL A 190 1.77 -5.80 14.79
N TRP A 191 2.77 -5.60 13.94
CA TRP A 191 2.62 -5.67 12.49
C TRP A 191 3.11 -7.01 12.00
N ARG A 192 2.25 -7.76 11.33
CA ARG A 192 2.61 -9.02 10.68
C ARG A 192 2.76 -8.78 9.19
N VAL A 193 3.95 -8.97 8.65
CA VAL A 193 4.23 -8.89 7.21
C VAL A 193 5.18 -10.03 6.83
N TRP A 194 4.93 -10.69 5.70
CA TRP A 194 5.71 -11.86 5.28
C TRP A 194 5.81 -12.94 6.38
N ASP A 195 4.69 -13.24 7.05
CA ASP A 195 4.60 -14.22 8.16
C ASP A 195 5.55 -13.95 9.33
N ARG A 196 5.97 -12.69 9.50
CA ARG A 196 6.84 -12.25 10.59
C ARG A 196 6.20 -11.14 11.39
N ASP A 197 6.35 -11.24 12.71
CA ASP A 197 5.80 -10.30 13.67
C ASP A 197 6.84 -9.23 14.04
N PHE A 198 6.45 -7.98 13.87
CA PHE A 198 7.23 -6.81 14.23
C PHE A 198 6.50 -6.08 15.33
N THR A 199 7.14 -5.99 16.50
CA THR A 199 6.57 -5.24 17.61
C THR A 199 6.94 -3.79 17.44
N ILE A 200 5.92 -2.93 17.31
CA ILE A 200 6.15 -1.52 17.05
C ILE A 200 6.13 -0.76 18.36
N PRO A 201 7.12 0.10 18.61
CA PRO A 201 7.11 0.96 19.78
C PRO A 201 5.99 1.98 19.62
N ILE A 202 5.00 1.94 20.51
CA ILE A 202 3.89 2.87 20.52
C ILE A 202 4.22 4.08 21.39
N CYS A 203 3.75 5.25 20.96
CA CYS A 203 3.96 6.48 21.73
C CYS A 203 2.98 6.54 22.89
N LYS A 204 3.49 6.84 24.08
CA LYS A 204 2.74 7.01 25.33
C LYS A 204 3.08 8.35 25.95
N ILE A 205 2.09 8.94 26.59
CA ILE A 205 2.17 10.26 27.19
C ILE A 205 2.18 10.11 28.71
N ASP A 206 3.13 10.77 29.34
CA ASP A 206 3.15 11.02 30.77
C ASP A 206 2.27 12.24 31.10
N PRO A 207 1.12 12.05 31.78
CA PRO A 207 0.20 13.14 32.10
C PRO A 207 0.78 14.15 33.10
N GLU A 208 1.77 13.78 33.91
CA GLU A 208 2.37 14.69 34.90
C GLU A 208 3.29 15.73 34.24
N LEU A 209 3.94 15.34 33.14
CA LEU A 209 4.83 16.20 32.36
C LEU A 209 4.10 16.89 31.18
N CYS A 210 2.91 16.43 30.84
CA CYS A 210 2.15 16.94 29.71
C CYS A 210 1.47 18.28 30.06
N ARG A 211 1.75 19.32 29.26
CA ARG A 211 1.07 20.63 29.39
C ARG A 211 -0.16 20.79 28.49
N GLY A 212 -0.54 19.76 27.72
CA GLY A 212 -1.70 19.82 26.81
C GLY A 212 -1.60 20.86 25.69
N CYS A 213 -0.39 21.17 25.21
CA CYS A 213 -0.16 22.23 24.23
C CYS A 213 -0.57 21.91 22.78
N GLY A 214 -0.86 20.65 22.45
CA GLY A 214 -1.31 20.25 21.12
C GLY A 214 -0.22 20.02 20.06
N SER A 215 1.06 20.29 20.33
CA SER A 215 2.12 20.11 19.31
C SER A 215 2.22 18.67 18.78
N CYS A 216 1.91 17.67 19.60
CA CYS A 216 1.87 16.27 19.16
C CYS A 216 0.70 15.94 18.23
N GLU A 217 -0.41 16.66 18.35
CA GLU A 217 -1.59 16.53 17.48
C GLU A 217 -1.26 17.07 16.10
N GLU A 218 -0.70 18.28 16.02
CA GLU A 218 -0.23 18.86 14.74
C GLU A 218 0.85 18.02 14.05
N ALA A 219 1.75 17.40 14.81
CA ALA A 219 2.80 16.54 14.26
C ALA A 219 2.33 15.12 13.91
N CYS A 220 1.10 14.72 14.27
CA CYS A 220 0.62 13.38 14.04
C CYS A 220 0.07 13.22 12.62
N TYR A 221 0.86 12.61 11.73
CA TYR A 221 0.41 12.31 10.37
C TYR A 221 -0.80 11.35 10.30
N PHE A 222 -1.12 10.67 11.40
CA PHE A 222 -2.16 9.64 11.46
C PHE A 222 -3.40 10.09 12.25
N ASP A 223 -3.44 11.34 12.72
CA ASP A 223 -4.56 11.91 13.50
C ASP A 223 -4.92 11.09 14.76
N VAL A 224 -3.91 10.46 15.37
CA VAL A 224 -4.06 9.58 16.55
C VAL A 224 -3.82 10.32 17.86
N ALA A 225 -3.03 11.38 17.83
CA ALA A 225 -2.74 12.21 19.00
C ALA A 225 -3.78 13.33 19.10
N GLN A 226 -4.42 13.47 20.26
CA GLN A 226 -5.47 14.47 20.50
C GLN A 226 -5.32 15.10 21.87
N VAL A 227 -5.55 16.41 22.01
CA VAL A 227 -5.65 17.04 23.32
C VAL A 227 -7.02 16.77 23.94
N LYS A 228 -7.05 16.25 25.18
CA LYS A 228 -8.26 16.06 25.97
C LYS A 228 -8.29 17.02 27.15
N LEU A 229 -9.45 17.61 27.38
CA LEU A 229 -9.77 18.37 28.58
C LEU A 229 -10.38 17.43 29.62
N TYR A 230 -9.72 17.33 30.77
CA TYR A 230 -10.20 16.52 31.88
C TYR A 230 -11.13 17.35 32.77
N ALA A 231 -12.04 16.67 33.48
CA ALA A 231 -13.02 17.31 34.36
C ALA A 231 -12.37 18.17 35.48
N THR A 232 -11.10 17.92 35.78
CA THR A 232 -10.26 18.70 36.71
C THR A 232 -9.82 20.07 36.15
N GLY A 233 -10.17 20.39 34.90
CA GLY A 233 -9.72 21.61 34.20
C GLY A 233 -8.33 21.50 33.56
N THR A 234 -7.68 20.34 33.70
CA THR A 234 -6.35 20.08 33.15
C THR A 234 -6.46 19.61 31.70
N ALA A 235 -5.64 20.16 30.80
CA ALA A 235 -5.51 19.67 29.43
C ALA A 235 -4.31 18.72 29.34
N ALA A 236 -4.50 17.51 28.81
CA ALA A 236 -3.40 16.62 28.50
C ALA A 236 -3.64 15.90 27.17
N SER A 237 -2.55 15.68 26.44
CA SER A 237 -2.59 14.96 25.18
C SER A 237 -2.80 13.47 25.42
N PHE A 238 -3.55 12.83 24.54
CA PHE A 238 -3.88 11.42 24.52
C PHE A 238 -3.52 10.83 23.15
N ILE A 239 -2.90 9.65 23.13
CA ILE A 239 -2.59 8.92 21.90
C ILE A 239 -3.32 7.58 21.96
N ASP A 240 -4.17 7.30 20.97
CA ASP A 240 -4.78 5.97 20.86
C ASP A 240 -3.71 4.94 20.49
N ARG A 241 -3.47 4.03 21.42
CA ARG A 241 -2.44 3.00 21.31
C ARG A 241 -2.73 1.97 20.23
N HIS A 242 -3.99 1.79 19.84
CA HIS A 242 -4.40 0.83 18.80
C HIS A 242 -4.17 1.38 17.39
N LEU A 243 -4.14 2.71 17.25
CA LEU A 243 -3.96 3.38 15.96
C LEU A 243 -2.55 3.95 15.78
N CYS A 244 -1.78 4.10 16.86
CA CYS A 244 -0.42 4.64 16.81
C CYS A 244 0.51 3.79 15.93
N GLN A 245 1.19 4.43 14.98
CA GLN A 245 2.11 3.77 14.05
C GLN A 245 3.57 3.72 14.54
N GLY A 246 3.85 4.30 15.71
CA GLY A 246 5.19 4.28 16.28
C GLY A 246 6.26 5.07 15.51
N CYS A 247 5.87 6.04 14.68
CA CYS A 247 6.83 6.86 13.92
C CYS A 247 7.67 7.81 14.78
N GLY A 248 7.24 8.11 16.01
CA GLY A 248 7.98 8.96 16.94
C GLY A 248 7.90 10.47 16.67
N SER A 249 7.15 10.94 15.66
CA SER A 249 7.05 12.39 15.35
C SER A 249 6.62 13.24 16.54
N CYS A 250 5.70 12.74 17.35
CA CYS A 250 5.23 13.42 18.55
C CYS A 250 6.29 13.53 19.65
N ILE A 251 7.24 12.59 19.73
CA ILE A 251 8.36 12.65 20.68
C ILE A 251 9.30 13.79 20.27
N ALA A 252 9.65 13.86 18.98
CA ALA A 252 10.57 14.86 18.46
C ALA A 252 10.09 16.30 18.66
N ILE A 253 8.77 16.53 18.61
CA ILE A 253 8.18 17.87 18.78
C ILE A 253 7.80 18.20 20.23
N CYS A 254 7.85 17.24 21.16
CA CYS A 254 7.35 17.45 22.52
C CYS A 254 8.28 18.41 23.30
N PRO A 255 7.81 19.62 23.69
CA PRO A 255 8.66 20.60 24.37
C PRO A 255 8.97 20.23 25.83
N THR A 256 8.18 19.32 26.43
CA THR A 256 8.34 18.90 27.83
C THR A 256 9.00 17.53 27.98
N GLY A 257 9.21 16.80 26.88
CA GLY A 257 9.65 15.41 26.95
C GLY A 257 8.60 14.45 27.54
N ALA A 258 7.32 14.84 27.58
CA ALA A 258 6.25 14.02 28.15
C ALA A 258 5.92 12.76 27.33
N ILE A 259 6.44 12.62 26.11
CA ILE A 259 6.11 11.52 25.20
C ILE A 259 7.30 10.60 25.05
N HIS A 260 7.07 9.29 25.23
CA HIS A 260 8.08 8.26 25.09
C HIS A 260 7.52 7.05 24.32
N GLN A 261 8.41 6.25 23.75
CA GLN A 261 8.07 5.04 23.01
C GLN A 261 8.23 3.83 23.92
N GLU A 262 7.17 3.03 24.04
CA GLU A 262 7.22 1.74 24.74
C GLU A 262 6.88 0.63 23.74
N VAL A 263 7.65 -0.46 23.77
CA VAL A 263 7.29 -1.66 23.02
C VAL A 263 6.09 -2.28 23.73
N TYR A 264 4.94 -2.33 23.02
CA TYR A 264 3.79 -3.07 23.50
C TYR A 264 4.11 -4.56 23.38
N ALA A 265 4.84 -5.12 24.34
CA ALA A 265 4.79 -6.55 24.55
C ALA A 265 3.32 -6.85 24.91
N GLU A 266 2.68 -7.82 24.24
CA GLU A 266 1.56 -8.52 24.86
C GLU A 266 2.14 -9.14 26.14
N THR A 267 2.12 -8.35 27.22
CA THR A 267 2.73 -8.68 28.50
C THR A 267 2.17 -10.01 28.96
N GLU A 268 2.97 -10.75 29.72
CA GLU A 268 2.66 -12.00 30.41
C GLU A 268 1.19 -12.26 30.75
N LEU A 269 0.37 -11.22 31.02
CA LEU A 269 -1.06 -11.29 31.24
C LEU A 269 -1.85 -12.11 30.21
N LEU A 270 -1.66 -11.97 28.90
CA LEU A 270 -2.40 -12.77 27.91
C LEU A 270 -1.89 -14.22 27.83
N LYS A 271 -0.59 -14.45 28.05
CA LYS A 271 -0.03 -15.79 28.25
C LYS A 271 -0.63 -16.44 29.50
N ARG A 272 -0.70 -15.69 30.62
CA ARG A 272 -1.29 -16.13 31.88
C ARG A 272 -2.79 -16.35 31.79
N VAL A 273 -3.53 -15.52 31.07
CA VAL A 273 -4.96 -15.71 30.81
C VAL A 273 -5.18 -16.95 29.94
N ARG A 274 -4.32 -17.21 28.95
CA ARG A 274 -4.35 -18.45 28.15
C ARG A 274 -3.91 -19.69 28.95
N GLU A 275 -3.00 -19.55 29.90
CA GLU A 275 -2.60 -20.62 30.83
C GLU A 275 -3.69 -20.91 31.85
N LEU A 276 -4.28 -19.88 32.46
CA LEU A 276 -5.43 -19.97 33.36
C LEU A 276 -6.67 -20.51 32.66
N ALA A 277 -6.86 -20.20 31.38
CA ALA A 277 -7.95 -20.76 30.57
C ALA A 277 -7.74 -22.25 30.20
N LYS A 278 -6.55 -22.83 30.43
CA LYS A 278 -6.31 -24.28 30.34
C LYS A 278 -6.66 -25.01 31.64
N GLU A 279 -6.77 -24.29 32.76
CA GLU A 279 -7.28 -24.85 34.00
C GLU A 279 -8.80 -24.88 33.94
N GLU A 280 -9.41 -26.02 34.27
CA GLU A 280 -10.87 -26.11 34.33
C GLU A 280 -11.41 -25.06 35.31
N PRO A 281 -12.44 -24.27 34.92
CA PRO A 281 -12.98 -23.25 35.80
C PRO A 281 -13.48 -23.90 37.08
N ARG A 282 -12.82 -23.60 38.20
CA ARG A 282 -13.34 -23.96 39.52
C ARG A 282 -14.59 -23.13 39.77
N VAL A 283 -15.75 -23.78 39.70
CA VAL A 283 -17.03 -23.19 40.10
C VAL A 283 -16.95 -22.87 41.59
N VAL A 284 -16.75 -21.60 41.92
CA VAL A 284 -16.93 -21.11 43.29
C VAL A 284 -18.41 -20.81 43.44
N LEU A 285 -19.14 -21.73 44.08
CA LEU A 285 -20.53 -21.51 44.47
C LEU A 285 -20.58 -20.41 45.53
N PHE A 286 -20.85 -19.18 45.09
CA PHE A 286 -21.20 -18.08 45.97
C PHE A 286 -22.68 -18.21 46.34
N ASN A 287 -22.96 -18.72 47.54
CA ASN A 287 -24.29 -18.58 48.12
C ASN A 287 -24.48 -17.12 48.57
N CYS A 288 -25.36 -16.40 47.89
CA CYS A 288 -25.77 -15.05 48.25
C CYS A 288 -26.53 -15.10 49.59
N PRO A 289 -26.08 -14.41 50.66
CA PRO A 289 -26.74 -14.40 51.97
C PRO A 289 -28.06 -13.60 52.00
N ARG A 290 -28.60 -13.20 50.83
CA ARG A 290 -29.84 -12.41 50.70
C ARG A 290 -30.82 -12.95 49.65
N SER A 291 -30.73 -14.22 49.31
CA SER A 291 -31.86 -14.91 48.67
C SER A 291 -32.67 -15.63 49.75
N PRO A 292 -33.99 -15.48 49.83
CA PRO A 292 -34.83 -16.24 50.75
C PRO A 292 -34.76 -17.75 50.48
#